data_AF-A0A1Q6ZWX8-F1
#
_entry.id   AF-A0A1Q6ZWX8-F1
#
_cell.length_a   1.000
_cell.length_b   1.000
_cell.length_c   1.000
_cell.angle_alpha   90.00
_cell.angle_beta   90.00
_cell.angle_gamma   90.00
#
_symmetry.space_group_name_H-M   'P 1'
#
loop_
_entity.id
_entity.type
_entity.pdbx_description
1 polymer ?
#
loop_
_entity_poly.entity_id
_entity_poly.type
_entity_poly.pdbx_seq_one_letter_code
_entity_poly.pdbx_strand_id
1 'polypeptide(L)'
;MLGTGWCRATRHEPRVRVVLTRQGKDTVRIDAPVRAFRCTGPRAQIGGGLLLQGVDGGNGVLVWLRTADSLRVGAWPLLQRGDTLSPRGATVGVRFMLGDAARGALLDSGTVWITRADSMVALVARGTGSETLTATRMAVEATFAAVPVGVDTVSCRAQL
;
A
#
# COMPACT_ATOMS: atom_id res chain seq x y z
N MET A 1 -44.73 9.90 22.67
CA MET A 1 -44.10 9.75 21.34
C MET A 1 -42.78 10.52 21.34
N LEU A 2 -41.64 9.85 21.47
CA LEU A 2 -40.32 10.45 21.25
C LEU A 2 -39.52 9.46 20.40
N GLY A 3 -39.42 9.76 19.11
CA GLY A 3 -38.66 8.95 18.16
C GLY A 3 -37.18 9.31 18.22
N THR A 4 -36.36 8.43 18.77
CA THR A 4 -34.90 8.49 18.62
C THR A 4 -34.54 7.88 17.27
N GLY A 5 -34.41 8.73 16.25
CA GLY A 5 -33.82 8.36 14.97
C GLY A 5 -32.33 8.11 15.12
N TRP A 6 -31.92 6.85 15.06
CA TRP A 6 -30.51 6.48 14.95
C TRP A 6 -29.99 6.91 13.58
N CYS A 7 -29.19 7.97 13.52
CA CYS A 7 -28.32 8.23 12.37
C CYS A 7 -27.29 7.10 12.29
N ARG A 8 -27.61 6.06 11.53
CA ARG A 8 -26.67 5.03 11.11
C ARG A 8 -25.69 5.70 10.14
N ALA A 9 -24.61 6.29 10.67
CA ALA A 9 -23.51 6.75 9.84
C ALA A 9 -23.01 5.52 9.07
N THR A 10 -23.27 5.47 7.77
CA THR A 10 -22.62 4.53 6.86
C THR A 10 -21.13 4.83 6.96
N ARG A 11 -20.39 4.03 7.73
CA ARG A 11 -18.93 4.05 7.70
C ARG A 11 -18.55 3.67 6.28
N HIS A 12 -18.20 4.67 5.48
CA HIS A 12 -17.59 4.43 4.20
C HIS A 12 -16.25 3.77 4.50
N GLU A 13 -16.14 2.47 4.24
CA GLU A 13 -14.88 1.77 4.42
C GLU A 13 -13.89 2.37 3.43
N PRO A 14 -12.73 2.87 3.88
CA PRO A 14 -11.74 3.43 2.99
C PRO A 14 -11.33 2.35 1.97
N ARG A 15 -11.13 2.75 0.72
CA ARG A 15 -10.76 1.84 -0.36
C ARG A 15 -9.50 2.32 -1.07
N VAL A 16 -8.78 1.36 -1.63
CA VAL A 16 -7.68 1.60 -2.56
C VAL A 16 -8.13 1.24 -3.96
N ARG A 17 -7.80 2.12 -4.92
CA ARG A 17 -7.97 1.87 -6.34
C ARG A 17 -6.61 1.62 -6.96
N VAL A 18 -6.44 0.50 -7.63
CA VAL A 18 -5.21 0.13 -8.33
C VAL A 18 -5.50 -0.08 -9.80
N VAL A 19 -4.68 0.54 -10.65
CA VAL A 19 -4.61 0.26 -12.08
C VAL A 19 -3.25 -0.33 -12.37
N LEU A 20 -3.25 -1.56 -12.89
CA LEU A 20 -2.04 -2.30 -13.23
C LEU A 20 -2.06 -2.58 -14.73
N THR A 21 -1.14 -1.98 -15.47
CA THR A 21 -0.99 -2.14 -16.91
C THR A 21 0.18 -3.05 -17.19
N ARG A 22 -0.08 -4.19 -17.85
CA ARG A 22 0.97 -5.15 -18.24
C ARG A 22 1.40 -4.85 -19.67
N GLN A 23 2.69 -4.66 -19.94
CA GLN A 23 3.15 -4.30 -21.27
C GLN A 23 2.77 -5.37 -22.31
N GLY A 24 2.09 -4.95 -23.38
CA GLY A 24 1.62 -5.85 -24.44
C GLY A 24 0.47 -6.78 -24.04
N LYS A 25 -0.18 -6.55 -22.89
CA LYS A 25 -1.26 -7.39 -22.34
C LYS A 25 -2.35 -6.52 -21.69
N ASP A 26 -3.26 -7.19 -20.98
CA ASP A 26 -4.41 -6.57 -20.34
C ASP A 26 -4.06 -5.65 -19.16
N THR A 27 -5.02 -4.77 -18.87
CA THR A 27 -5.03 -3.92 -17.67
C THR A 27 -5.90 -4.55 -16.59
N VAL A 28 -5.34 -4.74 -15.40
CA VAL A 28 -6.06 -5.22 -14.21
C VAL A 28 -6.46 -4.02 -13.36
N ARG A 29 -7.70 -4.03 -12.87
CA ARG A 29 -8.21 -3.02 -11.93
C ARG A 29 -8.56 -3.70 -10.62
N ILE A 30 -8.07 -3.15 -9.52
CA ILE A 30 -8.36 -3.63 -8.18
C ILE A 30 -9.03 -2.49 -7.43
N ASP A 31 -10.16 -2.79 -6.81
CA ASP A 31 -10.82 -1.90 -5.86
C ASP A 31 -11.05 -2.69 -4.58
N ALA A 32 -10.31 -2.38 -3.52
CA ALA A 32 -10.29 -3.18 -2.30
C ALA A 32 -10.47 -2.33 -1.04
N PRO A 33 -11.12 -2.85 0.01
CA PRO A 33 -11.09 -2.21 1.33
C PRO A 33 -9.64 -2.11 1.79
N VAL A 34 -9.29 -1.01 2.44
CA VAL A 34 -7.91 -0.73 2.82
C VAL A 34 -7.77 -0.45 4.31
N ARG A 35 -6.67 -0.91 4.89
CA ARG A 35 -6.32 -0.68 6.28
C ARG A 35 -4.90 -0.13 6.36
N ALA A 36 -4.65 0.73 7.35
CA ALA A 36 -3.32 1.23 7.64
C ALA A 36 -2.94 0.92 9.09
N PHE A 37 -1.71 0.46 9.30
CA PHE A 37 -1.20 0.06 10.60
C PHE A 37 0.19 0.64 10.82
N ARG A 38 0.46 1.07 12.05
CA ARG A 38 1.85 1.31 12.45
C ARG A 38 2.55 -0.03 12.52
N CYS A 39 3.80 -0.09 12.09
CA CYS A 39 4.58 -1.29 12.21
C CYS A 39 5.94 -1.01 12.84
N THR A 40 6.47 -1.97 13.58
CA THR A 40 7.81 -1.89 14.20
C THR A 40 8.75 -2.91 13.57
N GLY A 41 9.98 -2.48 13.28
CA GLY A 41 11.08 -3.34 12.87
C GLY A 41 11.90 -3.87 14.07
N PRO A 42 12.79 -4.85 13.87
CA PRO A 42 13.74 -5.28 14.89
C PRO A 42 14.62 -4.10 15.34
N ARG A 43 14.93 -4.00 16.64
CA ARG A 43 15.67 -2.89 17.27
C ARG A 43 17.04 -2.53 16.65
N ALA A 44 17.57 -3.35 15.73
CA ALA A 44 18.88 -3.18 15.08
C ALA A 44 18.82 -2.79 13.59
N GLN A 45 17.63 -2.70 12.97
CA GLN A 45 17.47 -2.30 11.57
C GLN A 45 16.31 -1.32 11.45
N ILE A 46 16.57 -0.17 10.83
CA ILE A 46 15.69 0.97 10.53
C ILE A 46 14.24 0.76 10.99
N GLY A 47 13.94 1.42 12.11
CA GLY A 47 12.85 1.11 13.02
C GLY A 47 11.49 1.54 12.52
N GLY A 48 10.74 0.58 12.03
CA GLY A 48 9.29 0.71 11.88
C GLY A 48 8.83 1.54 10.69
N GLY A 49 7.54 1.87 10.70
CA GLY A 49 6.91 2.56 9.60
C GLY A 49 5.39 2.49 9.63
N LEU A 50 4.80 2.80 8.48
CA LEU A 50 3.38 2.67 8.23
C LEU A 50 3.15 1.67 7.12
N LEU A 51 2.29 0.68 7.37
CA LEU A 51 1.85 -0.27 6.36
C LEU A 51 0.43 0.05 5.93
N LEU A 52 0.21 0.16 4.63
CA LEU A 52 -1.12 0.19 4.03
C LEU A 52 -1.33 -1.11 3.25
N GLN A 53 -2.47 -1.76 3.47
CA GLN A 53 -2.83 -3.01 2.82
C GLN A 53 -4.27 -2.94 2.34
N GLY A 54 -4.48 -3.17 1.04
CA GLY A 54 -5.80 -3.40 0.49
C GLY A 54 -5.86 -4.75 -0.19
N VAL A 55 -6.83 -5.58 0.20
CA VAL A 55 -6.97 -6.96 -0.30
C VAL A 55 -8.45 -7.25 -0.54
N ASP A 56 -8.75 -7.83 -1.70
CA ASP A 56 -10.07 -8.34 -2.05
C ASP A 56 -9.97 -9.50 -3.04
N GLY A 57 -10.64 -10.61 -2.74
CA GLY A 57 -10.72 -11.77 -3.65
C GLY A 57 -9.38 -12.30 -4.17
N GLY A 58 -8.31 -12.26 -3.36
CA GLY A 58 -6.96 -12.69 -3.75
C GLY A 58 -6.13 -11.65 -4.52
N ASN A 59 -6.74 -10.53 -4.91
CA ASN A 59 -6.04 -9.34 -5.41
C ASN A 59 -5.65 -8.44 -4.23
N GLY A 60 -4.58 -7.68 -4.37
CA GLY A 60 -4.22 -6.71 -3.36
C GLY A 60 -3.01 -5.86 -3.69
N VAL A 61 -2.84 -4.83 -2.88
CA VAL A 61 -1.70 -3.93 -2.90
C VAL A 61 -1.23 -3.71 -1.47
N LEU A 62 0.07 -3.61 -1.32
CA LEU A 62 0.75 -3.32 -0.09
C LEU A 62 1.71 -2.14 -0.31
N VAL A 63 1.65 -1.16 0.57
CA VAL A 63 2.59 -0.03 0.61
C VAL A 63 3.18 0.02 2.00
N TRP A 64 4.48 -0.24 2.12
CA TRP A 64 5.23 -0.05 3.35
C TRP A 64 6.04 1.23 3.27
N LEU A 65 5.75 2.19 4.14
CA LEU A 65 6.47 3.44 4.30
C LEU A 65 7.44 3.28 5.47
N ARG A 66 8.72 3.10 5.15
CA ARG A 66 9.80 3.02 6.14
C ARG A 66 10.13 4.42 6.63
N THR A 67 10.09 4.66 7.93
CA THR A 67 10.54 5.91 8.53
C THR A 67 11.02 5.66 9.96
N ALA A 68 12.06 6.37 10.39
CA ALA A 68 12.58 6.27 11.75
C ALA A 68 11.85 7.17 12.75
N ASP A 69 11.10 8.16 12.27
CA ASP A 69 10.42 9.17 13.09
C ASP A 69 8.91 9.20 12.79
N SER A 70 8.51 10.04 11.85
CA SER A 70 7.15 10.43 11.53
C SER A 70 6.97 10.42 10.02
N LEU A 71 5.71 10.33 9.60
CA LEU A 71 5.37 10.40 8.20
C LEU A 71 5.35 11.85 7.75
N ARG A 72 5.96 12.15 6.59
CA ARG A 72 6.03 13.48 6.01
C ARG A 72 5.31 13.51 4.67
N VAL A 73 4.57 14.58 4.42
CA VAL A 73 3.97 14.87 3.10
C VAL A 73 5.07 15.10 2.07
N GLY A 74 4.84 14.67 0.83
CA GLY A 74 5.77 14.84 -0.29
C GLY A 74 6.11 13.53 -1.00
N ALA A 75 7.18 13.57 -1.78
CA ALA A 75 7.66 12.43 -2.57
C ALA A 75 8.54 11.49 -1.72
N TRP A 76 8.24 10.20 -1.80
CA TRP A 76 8.95 9.11 -1.14
C TRP A 76 9.52 8.18 -2.21
N PRO A 77 10.86 8.04 -2.30
CA PRO A 77 11.47 7.17 -3.28
C PRO A 77 11.12 5.72 -2.98
N LEU A 78 11.00 4.91 -4.04
CA LEU A 78 10.92 3.47 -3.87
C LEU A 78 12.25 2.89 -3.40
N LEU A 79 12.18 2.04 -2.39
CA LEU A 79 13.31 1.29 -1.88
C LEU A 79 13.51 0.03 -2.72
N GLN A 80 14.75 -0.17 -3.17
CA GLN A 80 15.13 -1.40 -3.84
C GLN A 80 15.02 -2.59 -2.88
N ARG A 81 14.77 -3.77 -3.44
CA ARG A 81 14.83 -5.01 -2.66
C ARG A 81 16.23 -5.13 -2.03
N GLY A 82 16.26 -5.35 -0.72
CA GLY A 82 17.52 -5.48 0.04
C GLY A 82 18.11 -4.15 0.51
N ASP A 83 17.49 -3.01 0.22
CA ASP A 83 17.92 -1.73 0.80
C ASP A 83 17.71 -1.76 2.32
N THR A 84 18.82 -1.74 3.05
CA THR A 84 18.88 -1.72 4.52
C THR A 84 19.51 -0.44 5.07
N LEU A 85 19.95 0.47 4.19
CA LEU A 85 20.69 1.67 4.55
C LEU A 85 19.81 2.91 4.52
N SER A 86 18.82 2.95 3.63
CA SER A 86 17.93 4.10 3.49
C SER A 86 17.00 4.21 4.71
N PRO A 87 17.11 5.29 5.51
CA PRO A 87 16.29 5.51 6.72
C PRO A 87 14.83 5.78 6.38
N ARG A 88 14.56 6.24 5.15
CA ARG A 88 13.22 6.55 4.67
C ARG A 88 13.01 6.07 3.23
N GLY A 89 11.79 5.67 2.94
CA GLY A 89 11.34 5.34 1.58
C GLY A 89 10.14 4.43 1.58
N ALA A 90 9.70 4.01 0.41
CA ALA A 90 8.52 3.17 0.24
C ALA A 90 8.84 1.84 -0.45
N THR A 91 8.23 0.75 0.01
CA THR A 91 8.18 -0.51 -0.72
C THR A 91 6.74 -0.74 -1.16
N VAL A 92 6.53 -1.04 -2.44
CA VAL A 92 5.19 -1.27 -2.99
C VAL A 92 5.14 -2.63 -3.64
N GLY A 93 4.18 -3.44 -3.20
CA GLY A 93 3.90 -4.77 -3.74
C GLY A 93 2.47 -4.85 -4.24
N VAL A 94 2.26 -5.58 -5.33
CA VAL A 94 0.95 -5.89 -5.88
C VAL A 94 0.80 -7.39 -6.06
N ARG A 95 -0.39 -7.90 -5.79
CA ARG A 95 -0.84 -9.25 -6.09
C ARG A 95 -2.13 -9.17 -6.89
N PHE A 96 -2.26 -9.99 -7.91
CA PHE A 96 -3.46 -10.03 -8.74
C PHE A 96 -3.71 -11.42 -9.30
N MET A 97 -4.96 -11.75 -9.54
CA MET A 97 -5.38 -13.01 -10.13
C MET A 97 -5.54 -12.87 -11.64
N LEU A 98 -5.09 -13.86 -12.39
CA LEU A 98 -5.40 -14.04 -13.81
C LEU A 98 -6.03 -15.42 -13.98
N GLY A 99 -7.37 -15.45 -14.10
CA GLY A 99 -8.12 -16.68 -13.84
C GLY A 99 -7.79 -17.19 -12.44
N ASP A 100 -7.44 -18.47 -12.31
CA ASP A 100 -7.10 -19.09 -11.02
C ASP A 100 -5.61 -18.94 -10.63
N ALA A 101 -4.80 -18.27 -11.45
CA ALA A 101 -3.37 -18.11 -11.21
C ALA A 101 -3.07 -16.80 -10.46
N ALA A 102 -2.52 -16.93 -9.25
CA ALA A 102 -2.01 -15.78 -8.50
C ALA A 102 -0.68 -15.28 -9.07
N ARG A 103 -0.62 -13.99 -9.36
CA ARG A 103 0.57 -13.26 -9.84
C ARG A 103 0.91 -12.13 -8.88
N GLY A 104 2.12 -11.61 -9.01
CA GLY A 104 2.53 -10.46 -8.22
C GLY A 104 3.83 -9.84 -8.70
N ALA A 105 4.11 -8.65 -8.17
CA ALA A 105 5.34 -7.93 -8.38
C ALA A 105 5.62 -6.97 -7.23
N LEU A 106 6.89 -6.65 -7.07
CA LEU A 106 7.35 -5.46 -6.36
C LEU A 106 7.64 -4.38 -7.40
N LEU A 107 7.34 -3.13 -7.05
CA LEU A 107 7.79 -1.99 -7.85
C LEU A 107 9.27 -1.74 -7.60
N ASP A 108 10.04 -1.60 -8.67
CA ASP A 108 11.48 -1.38 -8.65
C ASP A 108 11.87 0.04 -9.09
N SER A 109 10.92 0.83 -9.58
CA SER A 109 11.16 2.23 -9.93
C SER A 109 9.86 3.03 -9.81
N GLY A 110 9.99 4.31 -9.49
CA GLY A 110 8.86 5.20 -9.26
C GLY A 110 8.91 5.87 -7.89
N THR A 111 7.77 6.37 -7.46
CA THR A 111 7.63 7.23 -6.29
C THR A 111 6.27 7.02 -5.63
N VAL A 112 6.23 7.18 -4.31
CA VAL A 112 5.00 7.35 -3.55
C VAL A 112 4.85 8.82 -3.17
N TRP A 113 3.74 9.44 -3.54
CA TRP A 113 3.40 10.81 -3.13
C TRP A 113 2.42 10.75 -1.99
N ILE A 114 2.84 11.25 -0.83
CA ILE A 114 1.98 11.37 0.35
C ILE A 114 1.39 12.77 0.37
N THR A 115 0.08 12.87 0.42
CA THR A 115 -0.67 14.14 0.46
C THR A 115 -1.28 14.43 1.83
N ARG A 116 -1.40 13.41 2.69
CA ARG A 116 -1.81 13.54 4.10
C ARG A 116 -1.07 12.53 4.96
N ALA A 117 -0.65 12.95 6.16
CA ALA A 117 0.21 12.19 7.05
C ALA A 117 -0.10 12.45 8.54
N ASP A 118 -1.38 12.42 8.91
CA ASP A 118 -1.85 12.67 10.28
C ASP A 118 -2.50 11.39 10.87
N SER A 119 -3.63 11.51 11.58
CA SER A 119 -4.49 10.37 11.96
C SER A 119 -5.01 9.57 10.75
N MET A 120 -4.99 10.18 9.57
CA MET A 120 -5.34 9.62 8.27
C MET A 120 -4.14 9.76 7.34
N VAL A 121 -3.94 8.76 6.48
CA VAL A 121 -2.95 8.80 5.41
C VAL A 121 -3.64 8.85 4.05
N ALA A 122 -3.13 9.71 3.17
CA ALA A 122 -3.53 9.76 1.77
C ALA A 122 -2.27 9.73 0.92
N LEU A 123 -2.24 8.85 -0.09
CA LEU A 123 -1.08 8.70 -0.95
C LEU A 123 -1.44 8.15 -2.33
N VAL A 124 -0.54 8.40 -3.28
CA VAL A 124 -0.54 7.75 -4.60
C VAL A 124 0.82 7.10 -4.80
N ALA A 125 0.84 5.80 -5.05
CA ALA A 125 2.02 5.10 -5.50
C ALA A 125 1.97 4.99 -7.03
N ARG A 126 2.99 5.50 -7.73
CA ARG A 126 3.17 5.22 -9.16
C ARG A 126 4.55 4.64 -9.41
N GLY A 127 4.61 3.61 -10.21
CA GLY A 127 5.89 3.01 -10.55
C GLY A 127 5.77 1.88 -11.53
N THR A 128 6.91 1.25 -11.78
CA THR A 128 6.99 0.06 -12.61
C THR A 128 7.69 -1.06 -11.87
N GLY A 129 7.42 -2.29 -12.29
CA GLY A 129 8.02 -3.49 -11.74
C GLY A 129 7.93 -4.66 -12.72
N SER A 130 8.55 -5.78 -12.36
CA SER A 130 8.50 -7.02 -13.14
C SER A 130 7.66 -8.07 -12.42
N GLU A 131 6.72 -8.69 -13.14
CA GLU A 131 5.95 -9.83 -12.65
C GLU A 131 6.90 -10.98 -12.29
N THR A 132 6.81 -11.53 -11.08
CA THR A 132 7.79 -12.48 -10.54
C THR A 132 7.94 -13.75 -11.39
N LEU A 133 6.84 -14.25 -11.97
CA LEU A 133 6.84 -15.54 -12.68
C LEU A 133 7.14 -15.44 -14.18
N THR A 134 6.94 -14.27 -14.79
CA THR A 134 7.03 -14.11 -16.24
C THR A 134 8.03 -13.04 -16.67
N ALA A 135 8.59 -12.30 -15.71
CA ALA A 135 9.40 -11.09 -15.93
C ALA A 135 8.71 -10.01 -16.78
N THR A 136 7.38 -10.12 -17.00
CA THR A 136 6.61 -9.12 -17.76
C THR A 136 6.69 -7.78 -17.03
N ARG A 137 7.07 -6.71 -17.74
CA ARG A 137 7.05 -5.35 -17.19
C ARG A 137 5.63 -4.87 -16.98
N MET A 138 5.41 -4.20 -15.86
CA MET A 138 4.11 -3.66 -15.47
C MET A 138 4.27 -2.23 -14.96
N ALA A 139 3.28 -1.39 -15.25
CA ALA A 139 3.10 -0.10 -14.61
C ALA A 139 1.94 -0.20 -13.62
N VAL A 140 2.11 0.40 -12.45
CA VAL A 140 1.11 0.39 -11.37
C VAL A 140 0.86 1.81 -10.91
N GLU A 141 -0.41 2.15 -10.78
CA GLU A 141 -0.89 3.31 -10.03
C GLU A 141 -1.85 2.85 -8.94
N ALA A 142 -1.53 3.10 -7.68
CA ALA A 142 -2.37 2.79 -6.53
C ALA A 142 -2.71 4.06 -5.76
N THR A 143 -4.00 4.38 -5.63
CA THR A 143 -4.52 5.60 -5.01
C THR A 143 -5.25 5.28 -3.71
N PHE A 144 -4.84 5.97 -2.63
CA PHE A 144 -5.37 5.87 -1.28
C PHE A 144 -5.86 7.27 -0.88
N ALA A 145 -7.17 7.47 -0.79
CA ALA A 145 -7.74 8.82 -0.65
C ALA A 145 -7.73 9.36 0.79
N ALA A 146 -8.03 8.51 1.79
CA ALA A 146 -7.95 8.83 3.21
C ALA A 146 -8.13 7.54 4.01
N VAL A 147 -7.05 7.00 4.56
CA VAL A 147 -7.05 5.75 5.33
C VAL A 147 -6.75 6.06 6.79
N PRO A 148 -7.64 5.72 7.74
CA PRO A 148 -7.36 5.88 9.16
C PRO A 148 -6.18 4.99 9.55
N VAL A 149 -5.23 5.58 10.26
CA VAL A 149 -4.10 4.84 10.81
C VAL A 149 -4.54 4.18 12.11
N GLY A 150 -4.52 2.85 12.12
CA GLY A 150 -4.82 2.06 13.31
C GLY A 150 -3.87 2.40 14.46
N VAL A 151 -4.39 2.28 15.68
CA VAL A 151 -3.62 2.45 16.92
C VAL A 151 -2.72 1.24 17.21
N ASP A 152 -3.09 0.08 16.66
CA ASP A 152 -2.35 -1.16 16.82
C ASP A 152 -1.04 -1.13 16.03
N THR A 153 0.00 -1.71 16.64
CA THR A 153 1.30 -1.88 16.01
C THR A 153 1.47 -3.33 15.58
N VAL A 154 1.83 -3.55 14.31
CA VAL A 154 2.11 -4.87 13.75
C VAL A 154 3.61 -5.05 13.46
N SER A 155 4.03 -6.27 13.16
CA SER A 155 5.41 -6.51 12.73
C SER A 155 5.59 -6.15 11.26
N CYS A 156 6.56 -5.29 10.92
CA CYS A 156 6.86 -5.00 9.50
C CYS A 156 7.46 -6.22 8.77
N ARG A 157 7.91 -7.27 9.49
CA ARG A 157 8.45 -8.51 8.88
C ARG A 157 7.39 -9.51 8.47
N ALA A 158 6.21 -9.48 9.08
CA ALA A 158 5.20 -10.52 8.90
C ALA A 158 4.36 -10.36 7.62
N GLN A 159 4.57 -9.28 6.86
CA GLN A 159 3.68 -8.86 5.77
C GLN A 159 4.39 -8.65 4.42
N LEU A 160 5.67 -9.04 4.31
CA LEU A 160 6.46 -8.99 3.07
C LEU A 160 6.84 -10.39 2.59
#